data_AF-A0A1G1HJJ2-F1
#
_entry.id   AF-A0A1G1HJJ2-F1
#
_cell.length_a   1.000
_cell.length_b   1.000
_cell.length_c   1.000
_cell.angle_alpha   90.00
_cell.angle_beta   90.00
_cell.angle_gamma   90.00
#
_symmetry.space_group_name_H-M   'P 1'
#
loop_
_entity.id
_entity.type
_entity.pdbx_description
1 polymer ?
#
loop_
_entity_poly.entity_id
_entity_poly.type
_entity_poly.pdbx_seq_one_letter_code
_entity_poly.pdbx_strand_id
1 'polypeptide(L)'
;MRYQVLETFKVKTSQGEIELQAGQTITLPHDKVLKLLNEGKIRPVERVAYRVYSEILEAYLWVVETDHDMHSLRSQGVSEAIYRPDEIKKLKGLDKDSLKAIHNAKKAFAESTIEEVKPRGSRT
;
A
#
# COMPACT_ATOMS: atom_id res chain seq x y z
N MET A 1 -6.95 -2.94 8.05
CA MET A 1 -5.65 -2.35 8.40
C MET A 1 -5.53 -2.35 9.92
N ARG A 2 -4.36 -2.75 10.44
CA ARG A 2 -4.09 -2.87 11.88
C ARG A 2 -3.32 -1.67 12.36
N TYR A 3 -3.71 -1.12 13.51
CA TYR A 3 -3.08 0.03 14.11
C TYR A 3 -2.61 -0.30 15.53
N GLN A 4 -1.42 0.17 15.90
CA GLN A 4 -0.91 0.10 17.25
C GLN A 4 -1.26 1.41 17.95
N VAL A 5 -1.91 1.27 19.09
CA VAL A 5 -2.20 2.36 20.02
C VAL A 5 -0.90 2.85 20.62
N LEU A 6 -0.65 4.16 20.54
CA LEU A 6 0.59 4.77 21.03
C LEU A 6 0.46 5.22 22.49
N GLU A 7 -0.73 5.69 22.87
CA GLU A 7 -1.05 6.16 24.21
C GLU A 7 -2.41 5.60 24.66
N THR A 8 -2.65 5.43 25.96
CA THR A 8 -3.94 4.93 26.43
C THR A 8 -5.02 6.00 26.29
N PHE A 9 -6.14 5.69 25.63
CA PHE A 9 -7.27 6.61 25.48
C PHE A 9 -8.63 5.91 25.46
N LYS A 10 -9.68 6.64 25.83
CA LYS A 10 -11.06 6.16 25.81
C LYS A 10 -11.75 6.54 24.50
N VAL A 11 -12.48 5.59 23.92
CA VAL A 11 -13.31 5.78 22.74
C VAL A 11 -14.75 5.41 23.02
N LYS A 12 -15.67 6.23 22.53
CA LYS A 12 -17.09 5.92 22.57
C LYS A 12 -17.47 5.11 21.33
N THR A 13 -17.94 3.89 21.56
CA THR A 13 -18.43 2.97 20.52
C THR A 13 -19.94 2.77 20.67
N SER A 14 -20.56 2.14 19.67
CA SER A 14 -21.97 1.72 19.76
C SER A 14 -22.23 0.72 20.89
N GLN A 15 -21.18 0.05 21.40
CA GLN A 15 -21.24 -0.90 22.50
C GLN A 15 -20.91 -0.26 23.87
N GLY A 16 -20.65 1.05 23.91
CA GLY A 16 -20.24 1.78 25.11
C GLY A 16 -18.84 2.38 25.02
N GLU A 17 -18.34 2.86 26.14
CA GLU A 17 -16.96 3.37 26.24
C GLU A 17 -15.98 2.21 26.37
N ILE A 18 -15.00 2.18 25.47
CA ILE A 18 -13.91 1.22 25.48
C ILE A 18 -12.61 1.99 25.72
N GLU A 19 -11.78 1.49 26.63
CA GLU A 19 -10.45 2.02 26.87
C GLU A 19 -9.44 1.23 26.06
N LEU A 20 -8.73 1.92 25.17
CA LEU A 20 -7.69 1.36 24.32
C LEU A 20 -6.34 1.57 25.00
N GLN A 21 -5.59 0.49 25.21
CA GLN A 21 -4.33 0.53 25.95
C GLN A 21 -3.14 0.77 25.02
N ALA A 22 -2.14 1.53 25.49
CA ALA A 22 -0.88 1.69 24.76
C ALA A 22 -0.25 0.33 24.41
N GLY A 23 0.24 0.22 23.19
CA GLY A 23 0.80 -1.03 22.63
C GLY A 23 -0.24 -2.00 22.06
N GLN A 24 -1.53 -1.82 22.35
CA GLN A 24 -2.60 -2.67 21.81
C GLN A 24 -2.70 -2.53 20.29
N THR A 25 -2.91 -3.65 19.60
CA THR A 25 -3.22 -3.63 18.16
C THR A 25 -4.73 -3.68 17.95
N ILE A 26 -5.26 -2.75 17.16
CA ILE A 26 -6.68 -2.57 16.91
C ILE A 26 -6.98 -2.50 15.41
N THR A 27 -8.22 -2.83 15.06
CA THR A 27 -8.77 -2.62 13.72
C THR A 27 -9.93 -1.65 13.84
N LEU A 28 -9.92 -0.58 13.03
CA LEU A 28 -10.92 0.48 13.09
C LEU A 28 -11.50 0.79 11.69
N PRO A 29 -12.77 1.23 11.63
CA PRO A 29 -13.36 1.83 10.43
C PRO A 29 -12.57 3.05 9.93
N HIS A 30 -12.48 3.22 8.61
CA HIS A 30 -11.61 4.21 7.96
C HIS A 30 -11.93 5.67 8.36
N ASP A 31 -13.21 5.98 8.56
CA ASP A 31 -13.71 7.28 9.02
C ASP A 31 -13.17 7.68 10.40
N LYS A 32 -12.92 6.71 11.28
CA LYS A 32 -12.39 6.95 12.64
C LYS A 32 -10.88 6.96 12.70
N VAL A 33 -10.23 6.27 11.76
CA VAL A 33 -8.77 6.15 11.67
C VAL A 33 -8.12 7.49 11.41
N LEU A 34 -8.61 8.27 10.44
CA LEU A 34 -7.99 9.54 10.02
C LEU A 34 -7.80 10.51 11.19
N LYS A 35 -8.83 10.64 12.02
CA LYS A 35 -8.79 11.50 13.21
C LYS A 35 -7.72 11.03 14.21
N LEU A 36 -7.68 9.73 14.51
CA LEU A 36 -6.76 9.17 15.49
C LEU A 36 -5.30 9.14 15.01
N LEU A 37 -5.08 9.02 13.70
CA LEU A 37 -3.76 9.17 13.08
C LEU A 37 -3.27 10.61 13.18
N ASN A 38 -4.10 11.59 12.83
CA ASN A 38 -3.74 13.03 12.90
C ASN A 38 -3.48 13.48 14.34
N GLU A 39 -4.19 12.92 15.31
CA GLU A 39 -3.97 13.16 16.74
C GLU A 39 -2.74 12.41 17.30
N GLY A 40 -2.05 11.58 16.49
CA GLY A 40 -0.88 10.82 16.92
C GLY A 40 -1.19 9.72 17.94
N LYS A 41 -2.45 9.31 18.10
CA LYS A 41 -2.89 8.32 19.10
C LYS A 41 -2.68 6.88 18.67
N ILE A 42 -2.64 6.65 17.36
CA ILE A 42 -2.43 5.34 16.76
C ILE A 42 -1.40 5.46 15.63
N ARG A 43 -0.71 4.36 15.33
CA ARG A 43 0.12 4.22 14.13
C ARG A 43 -0.21 2.93 13.39
N PRO A 44 -0.05 2.84 12.08
CA PRO A 44 -0.12 1.56 11.38
C PRO A 44 0.90 0.56 11.95
N VAL A 45 0.49 -0.70 12.17
CA VAL A 45 1.40 -1.77 12.64
C VAL A 45 2.20 -2.37 11.49
N GLU A 46 1.60 -2.42 10.31
CA GLU A 46 2.24 -2.95 9.10
C GLU A 46 2.89 -1.82 8.30
N ARG A 47 4.06 -2.11 7.73
CA ARG A 47 4.95 -1.12 7.10
C ARG A 47 4.25 -0.46 5.90
N VAL A 48 3.94 0.82 6.12
CA VAL A 48 3.22 1.80 5.27
C VAL A 48 3.74 1.89 3.84
N ALA A 49 5.04 1.73 3.63
CA ALA A 49 5.65 1.57 2.33
C ALA A 49 7.07 1.03 2.52
N TYR A 50 7.55 0.18 1.63
CA TYR A 50 8.95 -0.24 1.65
C TYR A 50 9.60 -0.12 0.27
N ARG A 51 10.83 0.36 0.27
CA ARG A 51 11.64 0.54 -0.94
C ARG A 51 12.49 -0.70 -1.15
N VAL A 52 12.44 -1.27 -2.35
CA VAL A 52 13.20 -2.47 -2.75
C VAL A 52 14.03 -2.13 -3.98
N TYR A 53 15.29 -2.53 -3.99
CA TYR A 53 16.09 -2.51 -5.20
C TYR A 53 15.82 -3.79 -6.00
N SER A 54 15.44 -3.63 -7.27
CA SER A 54 15.31 -4.75 -8.20
C SER A 54 16.55 -4.82 -9.07
N GLU A 55 17.32 -5.90 -8.97
CA GLU A 55 18.47 -6.15 -9.86
C GLU A 55 18.04 -6.39 -11.31
N ILE A 56 16.84 -6.93 -11.52
CA ILE A 56 16.30 -7.23 -12.86
C ILE A 56 15.98 -5.95 -13.63
N LEU A 57 15.42 -4.97 -12.91
CA LEU A 57 15.03 -3.67 -13.45
C LEU A 57 16.10 -2.60 -13.25
N GLU A 58 17.18 -2.92 -12.51
CA GLU A 58 18.23 -1.99 -12.09
C GLU A 58 17.67 -0.68 -11.52
N ALA A 59 16.60 -0.81 -10.73
CA ALA A 59 15.81 0.32 -10.27
C ALA A 59 15.26 0.09 -8.85
N TYR A 60 15.11 1.19 -8.11
CA TYR A 60 14.36 1.20 -6.86
C TYR A 60 12.85 1.24 -7.14
N LEU A 61 12.13 0.40 -6.42
CA LEU A 61 10.69 0.26 -6.46
C LEU A 61 10.12 0.56 -5.08
N TRP A 62 8.99 1.24 -5.02
CA TRP A 62 8.21 1.36 -3.79
C TRP A 62 7.10 0.33 -3.80
N VAL A 63 6.91 -0.35 -2.67
CA VAL A 63 5.80 -1.26 -2.46
C VAL A 63 4.89 -0.70 -1.39
N VAL A 64 3.62 -0.50 -1.73
CA VAL A 64 2.59 0.10 -0.86
C VAL A 64 1.37 -0.80 -0.74
N GLU A 65 0.79 -0.87 0.45
CA GLU A 65 -0.43 -1.68 0.65
C GLU A 65 -1.70 -0.94 0.26
N THR A 66 -1.73 0.39 0.39
CA THR A 66 -2.95 1.19 0.18
C THR A 66 -2.75 2.33 -0.80
N ASP A 67 -3.85 2.74 -1.44
CA ASP A 67 -3.94 3.92 -2.32
C ASP A 67 -3.56 5.20 -1.57
N HIS A 68 -3.86 5.28 -0.27
CA HIS A 68 -3.50 6.40 0.58
C HIS A 68 -1.97 6.52 0.74
N ASP A 69 -1.28 5.39 0.89
CA ASP A 69 0.18 5.36 0.98
C ASP A 69 0.82 5.73 -0.37
N MET A 70 0.22 5.27 -1.47
CA MET A 70 0.61 5.70 -2.83
C MET A 70 0.51 7.23 -2.97
N HIS A 71 -0.62 7.81 -2.56
CA HIS A 71 -0.83 9.26 -2.63
C HIS A 71 0.13 10.03 -1.71
N SER A 72 0.42 9.48 -0.52
CA SER A 72 1.36 10.06 0.43
C SER A 72 2.82 10.05 -0.08
N LEU A 73 3.25 8.98 -0.76
CA LEU A 73 4.57 8.96 -1.40
C LEU A 73 4.65 9.93 -2.57
N ARG A 74 3.57 10.04 -3.36
CA ARG A 74 3.50 10.98 -4.49
C ARG A 74 3.56 12.43 -4.02
N SER A 75 2.86 12.78 -2.92
CA SER A 75 2.91 14.14 -2.37
C SER A 75 4.29 14.50 -1.81
N GLN A 76 5.11 13.51 -1.46
CA GLN A 76 6.52 13.68 -1.08
C GLN A 76 7.48 13.80 -2.27
N GLY A 77 6.97 13.79 -3.51
CA GLY A 77 7.77 13.95 -4.72
C GLY A 77 8.49 12.68 -5.19
N VAL A 78 8.03 11.50 -4.77
CA VAL A 78 8.59 10.21 -5.21
C VAL A 78 8.33 10.01 -6.71
N SER A 79 9.42 10.03 -7.48
CA SER A 79 9.42 9.77 -8.93
C SER A 79 9.56 8.29 -9.28
N GLU A 80 9.95 7.44 -8.33
CA GLU A 80 10.06 6.00 -8.58
C GLU A 80 8.70 5.33 -8.78
N ALA A 81 8.74 4.13 -9.37
CA ALA A 81 7.54 3.33 -9.63
C ALA A 81 7.01 2.74 -8.32
N ILE A 82 5.71 2.94 -8.08
CA ILE A 82 5.01 2.45 -6.89
C ILE A 82 4.16 1.25 -7.31
N TYR A 83 4.33 0.13 -6.62
CA TYR A 83 3.62 -1.12 -6.86
C TYR A 83 2.84 -1.54 -5.63
N ARG A 84 1.75 -2.27 -5.85
CA ARG A 84 1.06 -2.97 -4.78
C ARG A 84 1.51 -4.43 -4.67
N PRO A 85 1.37 -5.06 -3.48
CA PRO A 85 1.73 -6.47 -3.29
C PRO A 85 1.04 -7.42 -4.26
N ASP A 86 -0.22 -7.15 -4.64
CA ASP A 86 -0.97 -7.94 -5.60
C ASP A 86 -0.40 -7.81 -7.03
N GLU A 87 0.06 -6.64 -7.42
CA GLU A 87 0.73 -6.43 -8.71
C GLU A 87 2.06 -7.18 -8.76
N ILE A 88 2.86 -7.11 -7.69
CA ILE A 88 4.15 -7.84 -7.62
C ILE A 88 3.93 -9.34 -7.72
N LYS A 89 2.84 -9.88 -7.17
CA LYS A 89 2.49 -11.29 -7.34
C LYS A 89 2.22 -11.63 -8.81
N LYS A 90 1.60 -10.73 -9.59
CA LYS A 90 1.38 -10.90 -11.03
C LYS A 90 2.67 -10.78 -11.84
N LEU A 91 3.65 -10.02 -11.35
CA LEU A 91 4.97 -9.91 -11.96
C LEU A 91 5.82 -11.17 -11.75
N LYS A 92 5.52 -12.00 -10.75
CA LYS A 92 6.25 -13.26 -10.52
C LYS A 92 5.97 -14.24 -11.65
N GLY A 93 7.02 -14.61 -12.37
CA GLY A 93 6.95 -15.59 -13.47
C GLY A 93 6.97 -14.96 -14.87
N LEU A 94 7.01 -13.63 -14.97
CA LEU A 94 7.27 -12.94 -16.24
C LEU A 94 8.76 -12.93 -16.57
N ASP A 95 9.08 -12.90 -17.86
CA ASP A 95 10.44 -12.75 -18.36
C ASP A 95 10.96 -11.31 -18.13
N LYS A 96 12.29 -11.16 -18.21
CA LYS A 96 12.98 -9.89 -17.95
C LYS A 96 12.52 -8.76 -18.86
N ASP A 97 12.23 -9.05 -20.13
CA ASP A 97 11.86 -8.02 -21.11
C ASP A 97 10.43 -7.55 -20.87
N SER A 98 9.51 -8.47 -20.56
CA SER A 98 8.15 -8.14 -20.11
C SER A 98 8.16 -7.29 -18.85
N LEU A 99 8.99 -7.63 -17.85
CA LEU A 99 9.12 -6.86 -16.62
C LEU A 99 9.62 -5.43 -16.89
N LYS A 100 10.60 -5.26 -17.79
CA LYS A 100 11.10 -3.94 -18.19
C LYS A 100 10.04 -3.12 -18.92
N ALA A 101 9.29 -3.73 -19.84
CA ALA A 101 8.22 -3.06 -20.56
C ALA A 101 7.12 -2.54 -19.61
N ILE A 102 6.69 -3.38 -18.66
CA ILE A 102 5.71 -3.00 -17.64
C ILE A 102 6.27 -1.89 -16.74
N HIS A 103 7.54 -1.98 -16.34
CA HIS A 103 8.18 -0.95 -15.51
C HIS A 103 8.26 0.40 -16.22
N ASN A 104 8.60 0.41 -17.50
CA ASN A 104 8.62 1.64 -18.31
C ASN A 104 7.23 2.24 -18.49
N ALA A 105 6.22 1.41 -18.72
CA ALA A 105 4.82 1.85 -18.77
C ALA A 105 4.39 2.48 -17.43
N LYS A 106 4.78 1.87 -16.30
CA LYS A 106 4.45 2.37 -14.96
C LYS A 106 5.15 3.70 -14.63
N LYS A 107 6.37 3.89 -15.14
CA LYS A 107 7.07 5.18 -15.06
C LYS A 107 6.39 6.27 -15.89
N ALA A 108 5.90 5.93 -17.08
CA ALA A 108 5.17 6.86 -17.94
C ALA A 108 3.77 7.20 -17.41
N PHE A 109 3.09 6.22 -16.78
CA PHE A 109 1.74 6.36 -16.26
C PHE A 109 1.71 6.11 -14.75
N ALA A 110 1.92 7.17 -13.98
CA ALA A 110 2.10 7.14 -12.53
C ALA A 110 0.93 6.55 -11.72
N GLU A 111 -0.29 6.56 -12.27
CA GLU A 111 -1.53 6.04 -11.67
C GLU A 111 -2.01 4.73 -12.31
N SER A 112 -1.18 4.11 -13.15
CA SER A 112 -1.55 2.88 -13.85
C SER A 112 -1.56 1.66 -12.91
N THR A 113 -2.58 0.83 -13.07
CA THR A 113 -2.75 -0.45 -12.38
C THR A 113 -2.44 -1.59 -13.34
N ILE A 114 -1.78 -2.65 -12.85
CA ILE A 114 -1.49 -3.83 -13.66
C ILE A 114 -2.66 -4.82 -13.58
N GLU A 115 -3.39 -4.95 -14.68
CA GLU A 115 -4.40 -5.99 -14.89
C GLU A 115 -3.92 -7.05 -15.88
N GLU A 116 -4.09 -8.32 -15.52
CA GLU A 116 -3.81 -9.43 -16.43
C GLU A 116 -5.03 -9.61 -17.34
N VAL A 117 -4.90 -9.20 -18.61
CA VAL A 117 -5.90 -9.48 -19.63
C VAL A 117 -5.60 -10.86 -20.21
N LYS A 118 -6.32 -11.88 -19.75
CA LYS A 118 -6.27 -13.19 -20.44
C LYS A 118 -6.86 -13.02 -21.83
N PRO A 119 -6.16 -13.39 -22.91
CA PRO A 119 -6.73 -13.35 -24.23
C PRO A 119 -7.97 -14.27 -24.23
N ARG A 120 -9.14 -13.68 -24.48
CA ARG A 120 -10.34 -14.44 -24.83
C ARG A 120 -9.95 -15.26 -26.05
N GLY A 121 -9.93 -16.58 -25.89
CA GLY A 121 -9.42 -17.51 -26.87
C GLY A 121 -9.85 -17.15 -28.29
N SER A 122 -8.89 -17.14 -29.19
CA SER A 122 -9.09 -17.28 -30.62
C SER A 122 -10.07 -18.45 -30.82
N ARG A 123 -11.33 -18.14 -31.14
CA ARG A 123 -12.25 -19.12 -31.72
C ARG A 123 -11.71 -19.42 -33.12
N THR A 124 -10.90 -20.45 -33.23
CA THR A 124 -10.74 -21.25 -34.46
C THR A 124 -11.66 -22.45 -34.38
#